data_AF-A0A3N7C9J7-F1
#
_entry.id   AF-A0A3N7C9J7-F1
#
_cell.length_a   1.000
_cell.length_b   1.000
_cell.length_c   1.000
_cell.angle_alpha   90.00
_cell.angle_beta   90.00
_cell.angle_gamma   90.00
#
_symmetry.space_group_name_H-M   'P 1'
#
loop_
_entity.id
_entity.type
_entity.pdbx_description
1 polymer ?
#
loop_
_entity_poly.entity_id
_entity_poly.type
_entity_poly.pdbx_seq_one_letter_code
_entity_poly.pdbx_strand_id
1 'polypeptide(L)'
;MMMTRLKSWLLYPLLGLLLLAGLLLWGAMTVLHTTPARAMAELDRRSPQELIRYADAALMEYGELHALLRPLLLRVQRRVERPTGSIPLPNLGKGHRWATLPEGRPPATLPVKTADELRQALLSARAGDVIELAPGRYRFEQSVKLGGPGSGVAPIRVRAAQPKSTQIDMNTAEGFLIDQPYWVFEDLRVRGVCPSDRDCEHAFHIVAGADFFELRNSWLENFNAHLKINGVDGRWPDHGLISHNTLSNDHPRQTARSVTPVDLVGANFWRVQDNLVRNFVKGEGDKVSYGMFVKGGGEGAKIERNLVVCSPNEISRPGVRVGISFGGGGSDPGFCRDKGCERYEHQAGLAANNIVAHCNDVGLDVNHSRHILLAHNTLVNTAGMGLRGEGSQAQLYGNLFEGKLLIKNDGKARAEMEQPMKAAEVFGSADNFRMDWRVAPERIPSLPAVPLDFCGRKRPSGTYPGAQEETAACTDN
;
A
#
# COMPACT_ATOMS: atom_id res chain seq x y z
N MET A 1 27.63 -55.45 -4.78
CA MET A 1 28.79 -54.53 -4.90
C MET A 1 28.60 -53.58 -6.09
N MET A 2 27.49 -52.83 -6.10
CA MET A 2 27.09 -51.98 -7.25
C MET A 2 26.21 -50.79 -6.81
N MET A 3 26.50 -50.21 -5.63
CA MET A 3 25.77 -49.04 -5.08
C MET A 3 26.69 -47.89 -4.63
N THR A 4 28.01 -48.01 -4.78
CA THR A 4 28.97 -46.97 -4.36
C THR A 4 29.52 -46.11 -5.50
N ARG A 5 29.25 -46.45 -6.77
CA ARG A 5 29.77 -45.70 -7.94
C ARG A 5 28.84 -44.62 -8.50
N LEU A 6 27.57 -44.55 -8.08
CA LEU A 6 26.64 -43.49 -8.52
C LEU A 6 26.75 -42.17 -7.74
N LYS A 7 27.38 -42.17 -6.56
CA LYS A 7 27.53 -40.96 -5.72
C LYS A 7 28.63 -40.01 -6.19
N SER A 8 29.64 -40.50 -6.93
CA SER A 8 30.75 -39.66 -7.38
C SER A 8 30.39 -38.79 -8.59
N TRP A 9 29.54 -39.27 -9.50
CA TRP A 9 29.21 -38.56 -10.75
C TRP A 9 28.33 -37.31 -10.57
N LEU A 10 27.57 -37.21 -9.47
CA LEU A 10 26.82 -36.00 -9.11
C LEU A 10 27.63 -35.02 -8.25
N LEU A 11 28.69 -35.50 -7.58
CA LEU A 11 29.52 -34.68 -6.70
C LEU A 11 30.41 -33.72 -7.51
N TYR A 12 30.99 -34.19 -8.62
CA TYR A 12 31.89 -33.39 -9.45
C TYR A 12 31.22 -32.20 -10.17
N PRO A 13 30.03 -32.31 -10.77
CA PRO A 13 29.35 -31.15 -11.33
C PRO A 13 28.86 -30.18 -10.26
N LEU A 14 28.49 -30.66 -9.06
CA LEU A 14 28.14 -29.81 -7.93
C LEU A 14 29.37 -29.05 -7.39
N LEU A 15 30.52 -29.73 -7.26
CA LEU A 15 31.78 -29.10 -6.90
C LEU A 15 32.21 -28.08 -7.96
N GLY A 16 32.04 -28.42 -9.24
CA GLY A 16 32.30 -27.53 -10.37
C GLY A 16 31.44 -26.27 -10.33
N LEU A 17 30.14 -26.40 -10.05
CA LEU A 17 29.23 -25.26 -9.88
C LEU A 17 29.57 -24.42 -8.66
N LEU A 18 29.96 -25.03 -7.53
CA LEU A 18 30.38 -24.30 -6.33
C LEU A 18 31.72 -23.58 -6.53
N LEU A 19 32.67 -24.18 -7.26
CA LEU A 19 33.92 -23.56 -7.67
C LEU A 19 33.68 -22.40 -8.64
N LEU A 20 32.80 -22.58 -9.62
CA LEU A 20 32.44 -21.53 -10.57
C LEU A 20 31.73 -20.36 -9.85
N ALA A 21 30.80 -20.65 -8.95
CA ALA A 21 30.13 -19.66 -8.13
C ALA A 21 31.12 -18.92 -7.21
N GLY A 22 32.07 -19.64 -6.61
CA GLY A 22 33.14 -19.06 -5.80
C GLY A 22 34.09 -18.17 -6.61
N LEU A 23 34.45 -18.58 -7.82
CA LEU A 23 35.29 -17.81 -8.75
C LEU A 23 34.57 -16.58 -9.29
N LEU A 24 33.27 -16.67 -9.59
CA LEU A 24 32.45 -15.54 -10.00
C LEU A 24 32.25 -14.56 -8.85
N LEU A 25 32.03 -15.04 -7.62
CA LEU A 25 32.02 -14.20 -6.43
C LEU A 25 33.38 -13.49 -6.24
N TRP A 26 34.48 -14.22 -6.41
CA TRP A 26 35.83 -13.68 -6.26
C TRP A 26 36.17 -12.65 -7.34
N GLY A 27 35.83 -12.91 -8.60
CA GLY A 27 35.98 -11.97 -9.70
C GLY A 27 35.10 -10.72 -9.55
N ALA A 28 33.87 -10.88 -9.07
CA ALA A 28 33.01 -9.73 -8.75
C ALA A 28 33.60 -8.91 -7.60
N MET A 29 34.15 -9.55 -6.56
CA MET A 29 34.79 -8.87 -5.42
C MET A 29 36.04 -8.07 -5.82
N THR A 30 36.86 -8.59 -6.74
CA THR A 30 38.07 -7.90 -7.21
C THR A 30 37.75 -6.72 -8.11
N VAL A 31 36.74 -6.84 -8.98
CA VAL A 31 36.26 -5.73 -9.83
C VAL A 31 35.59 -4.63 -9.00
N LEU A 32 34.93 -4.98 -7.89
CA LEU A 32 34.21 -4.03 -7.03
C LEU A 32 35.06 -3.44 -5.88
N HIS A 33 36.36 -3.75 -5.80
CA HIS A 33 37.25 -3.32 -4.70
C HIS A 33 36.65 -3.51 -3.29
N THR A 34 35.94 -4.62 -3.06
CA THR A 34 35.26 -4.89 -1.79
C THR A 34 35.90 -6.05 -1.07
N THR A 35 36.06 -5.93 0.26
CA THR A 35 36.54 -7.05 1.07
C THR A 35 35.42 -8.07 1.25
N PRO A 36 35.73 -9.37 1.46
CA PRO A 36 34.71 -10.40 1.71
C PRO A 36 33.76 -10.04 2.85
N ALA A 37 34.26 -9.38 3.90
CA ALA A 37 33.45 -8.88 5.01
C ALA A 37 32.48 -7.76 4.59
N ARG A 38 32.89 -6.85 3.70
CA ARG A 38 32.01 -5.79 3.15
C ARG A 38 30.96 -6.37 2.21
N ALA A 39 31.34 -7.32 1.36
CA ALA A 39 30.40 -8.01 0.47
C ALA A 39 29.36 -8.81 1.26
N MET A 40 29.77 -9.52 2.32
CA MET A 40 28.85 -10.25 3.20
C MET A 40 27.93 -9.30 3.96
N ALA A 41 28.46 -8.20 4.49
CA ALA A 41 27.66 -7.17 5.16
C ALA A 41 26.63 -6.52 4.20
N GLU A 42 26.98 -6.34 2.93
CA GLU A 42 26.05 -5.82 1.91
C GLU A 42 24.97 -6.84 1.54
N LEU A 43 25.31 -8.13 1.48
CA LEU A 43 24.33 -9.21 1.28
C LEU A 43 23.36 -9.32 2.47
N ASP A 44 23.85 -9.17 3.71
CA ASP A 44 23.03 -9.23 4.91
C ASP A 44 22.02 -8.09 5.02
N ARG A 45 22.33 -6.94 4.40
CA ARG A 45 21.48 -5.74 4.31
C ARG A 45 20.36 -5.84 3.28
N ARG A 46 20.29 -6.93 2.51
CA ARG A 46 19.28 -7.15 1.47
C ARG A 46 18.28 -8.22 1.89
N SER A 47 17.04 -8.07 1.48
CA SER A 47 16.05 -9.14 1.63
C SER A 47 16.32 -10.26 0.63
N PRO A 48 15.88 -11.51 0.90
CA PRO A 48 15.92 -12.58 -0.09
C PRO A 48 15.23 -12.19 -1.41
N GLN A 49 14.10 -11.47 -1.35
CA GLN A 49 13.39 -10.96 -2.53
C GLN A 49 14.27 -10.00 -3.34
N GLU A 50 14.96 -9.07 -2.67
CA GLU A 50 15.89 -8.14 -3.29
C GLU A 50 17.05 -8.88 -3.96
N LEU A 51 17.66 -9.85 -3.26
CA LEU A 51 18.76 -10.66 -3.80
C LEU A 51 18.34 -11.47 -5.03
N ILE A 52 17.16 -12.10 -5.02
CA ILE A 52 16.62 -12.84 -6.15
C ILE A 52 16.44 -11.92 -7.35
N ARG A 53 15.89 -10.72 -7.14
CA ARG A 53 15.71 -9.72 -8.20
C ARG A 53 17.05 -9.25 -8.79
N TYR A 54 18.05 -8.98 -7.94
CA TYR A 54 19.39 -8.62 -8.41
C TYR A 54 20.05 -9.76 -9.18
N ALA A 55 19.91 -11.00 -8.70
CA ALA A 55 20.45 -12.17 -9.38
C ALA A 55 19.78 -12.38 -10.75
N ASP A 56 18.45 -12.28 -10.83
CA ASP A 56 17.73 -12.39 -12.11
C ASP A 56 18.15 -11.28 -13.08
N ALA A 57 18.27 -10.03 -12.60
CA ALA A 57 18.73 -8.90 -13.40
C ALA A 57 20.17 -9.06 -13.92
N ALA A 58 21.10 -9.48 -13.06
CA ALA A 58 22.48 -9.72 -13.44
C ALA A 58 22.60 -10.87 -14.46
N LEU A 59 21.76 -11.90 -14.35
CA LEU A 59 21.76 -13.01 -15.29
C LEU A 59 21.18 -12.64 -16.65
N MET A 60 20.24 -11.69 -16.74
CA MET A 60 19.64 -11.27 -18.02
C MET A 60 20.69 -10.80 -19.05
N GLU A 61 21.84 -10.30 -18.59
CA GLU A 61 22.97 -9.92 -19.46
C GLU A 61 23.67 -11.12 -20.12
N TYR A 62 23.45 -12.35 -19.60
CA TYR A 62 24.07 -13.60 -20.03
C TYR A 62 23.01 -14.60 -20.54
N GLY A 63 22.41 -14.33 -21.70
CA GLY A 63 21.19 -15.00 -22.20
C GLY A 63 21.13 -16.53 -22.05
N GLU A 64 22.17 -17.28 -22.44
CA GLU A 64 22.18 -18.75 -22.30
C GLU A 64 22.24 -19.20 -20.82
N LEU A 65 23.02 -18.50 -20.00
CA LEU A 65 23.13 -18.77 -18.57
C LEU A 65 21.84 -18.40 -17.83
N HIS A 66 21.17 -17.31 -18.24
CA HIS A 66 19.85 -16.94 -17.73
C HIS A 66 18.83 -18.04 -18.01
N ALA A 67 18.75 -18.50 -19.26
CA ALA A 67 17.82 -19.56 -19.65
C ALA A 67 18.05 -20.85 -18.82
N LEU A 68 19.32 -21.18 -18.54
CA LEU A 68 19.69 -22.35 -17.73
C LEU A 68 19.33 -22.19 -16.24
N LEU A 69 19.62 -21.03 -15.63
CA LEU A 69 19.51 -20.82 -14.18
C LEU A 69 18.14 -20.28 -13.74
N ARG A 70 17.38 -19.65 -14.65
CA ARG A 70 16.09 -19.04 -14.36
C ARG A 70 15.07 -20.00 -13.72
N PRO A 71 14.92 -21.27 -14.16
CA PRO A 71 14.01 -22.20 -13.49
C PRO A 71 14.34 -22.45 -12.01
N LEU A 72 15.64 -22.45 -11.67
CA LEU A 72 16.10 -22.57 -10.29
C LEU A 72 15.80 -21.30 -9.50
N LEU A 73 16.10 -20.12 -10.05
CA LEU A 73 15.75 -18.84 -9.42
C LEU A 73 14.26 -18.71 -9.15
N LEU A 74 13.40 -19.04 -10.12
CA LEU A 74 11.95 -19.04 -9.94
C LEU A 74 11.49 -20.00 -8.84
N ARG A 75 12.15 -21.16 -8.70
CA ARG A 75 11.84 -22.11 -7.61
C ARG A 75 12.23 -21.53 -6.24
N VAL A 76 13.37 -20.85 -6.14
CA VAL A 76 13.78 -20.16 -4.91
C VAL A 76 12.83 -19.00 -4.62
N GLN A 77 12.46 -18.22 -5.64
CA GLN A 77 11.51 -17.13 -5.55
C GLN A 77 10.18 -17.57 -4.97
N ARG A 78 9.55 -18.63 -5.50
CA ARG A 78 8.26 -19.14 -4.99
C ARG A 78 8.30 -19.66 -3.55
N ARG A 79 9.48 -19.96 -3.00
CA ARG A 79 9.64 -20.33 -1.58
C ARG A 79 9.65 -19.10 -0.67
N VAL A 80 10.22 -18.01 -1.17
CA VAL A 80 10.29 -16.73 -0.45
C VAL A 80 8.98 -15.96 -0.58
N GLU A 81 8.51 -15.82 -1.82
CA GLU A 81 7.29 -15.14 -2.22
C GLU A 81 6.20 -16.20 -2.40
N ARG A 82 5.52 -16.53 -1.31
CA ARG A 82 4.58 -17.66 -1.30
C ARG A 82 3.31 -17.28 -2.06
N PRO A 83 2.92 -17.99 -3.12
CA PRO A 83 1.66 -17.70 -3.80
C PRO A 83 0.48 -17.90 -2.84
N THR A 84 -0.49 -17.01 -2.95
CA THR A 84 -1.83 -17.21 -2.41
C THR A 84 -2.49 -18.36 -3.16
N GLY A 85 -3.35 -19.14 -2.49
CA GLY A 85 -4.11 -20.19 -3.14
C GLY A 85 -5.12 -19.64 -4.16
N SER A 86 -5.89 -20.53 -4.80
CA SER A 86 -6.97 -20.15 -5.72
C SER A 86 -8.23 -19.60 -5.03
N ILE A 87 -8.21 -19.46 -3.70
CA ILE A 87 -9.34 -19.00 -2.89
C ILE A 87 -9.27 -17.47 -2.77
N PRO A 88 -10.38 -16.74 -3.02
CA PRO A 88 -10.43 -15.32 -2.76
C PRO A 88 -10.07 -15.01 -1.29
N LEU A 89 -9.10 -14.13 -1.09
CA LEU A 89 -8.69 -13.71 0.26
C LEU A 89 -9.85 -12.95 0.95
N PRO A 90 -10.16 -13.26 2.23
CA PRO A 90 -11.15 -12.50 2.98
C PRO A 90 -10.64 -11.07 3.21
N ASN A 91 -11.56 -10.12 3.37
CA ASN A 91 -11.21 -8.72 3.63
C ASN A 91 -10.93 -8.41 5.11
N LEU A 92 -11.10 -9.39 6.01
CA LEU A 92 -10.96 -9.24 7.46
C LEU A 92 -11.83 -8.12 8.07
N GLY A 93 -12.98 -7.82 7.46
CA GLY A 93 -13.87 -6.72 7.87
C GLY A 93 -13.40 -5.33 7.42
N LYS A 94 -12.48 -5.25 6.45
CA LYS A 94 -11.97 -4.01 5.87
C LYS A 94 -12.53 -3.70 4.50
N GLY A 95 -12.44 -2.42 4.15
CA GLY A 95 -12.98 -1.88 2.92
C GLY A 95 -14.50 -1.68 2.96
N HIS A 96 -15.10 -1.65 1.77
CA HIS A 96 -16.51 -1.32 1.59
C HIS A 96 -17.43 -2.28 2.36
N ARG A 97 -18.44 -1.71 3.02
CA ARG A 97 -19.50 -2.37 3.78
C ARG A 97 -20.85 -2.22 3.10
N TRP A 98 -21.71 -3.22 3.25
CA TRP A 98 -23.04 -3.25 2.63
C TRP A 98 -24.09 -2.43 3.38
N ALA A 99 -23.84 -2.11 4.65
CA ALA A 99 -24.66 -1.18 5.42
C ALA A 99 -24.15 0.24 5.21
N THR A 100 -25.07 1.20 5.16
CA THR A 100 -24.74 2.62 5.27
C THR A 100 -24.11 2.89 6.63
N LEU A 101 -23.14 3.80 6.67
CA LEU A 101 -22.59 4.23 7.94
C LEU A 101 -23.68 5.00 8.72
N PRO A 102 -23.86 4.75 10.02
CA PRO A 102 -24.91 5.41 10.79
C PRO A 102 -24.68 6.94 10.82
N GLU A 103 -25.66 7.71 10.34
CA GLU A 103 -25.68 9.17 10.44
C GLU A 103 -27.07 9.71 10.84
N GLY A 104 -27.06 10.90 11.45
CA GLY A 104 -28.25 11.63 11.88
C GLY A 104 -29.12 12.13 10.73
N ARG A 105 -30.33 12.57 11.08
CA ARG A 105 -31.47 12.97 10.21
C ARG A 105 -31.03 13.54 8.83
N PRO A 106 -31.51 13.00 7.70
CA PRO A 106 -31.10 13.49 6.39
C PRO A 106 -31.60 14.92 6.16
N PRO A 107 -30.75 15.83 5.66
CA PRO A 107 -31.16 17.10 5.06
C PRO A 107 -32.10 16.86 3.87
N ALA A 108 -32.65 17.94 3.31
CA ALA A 108 -33.31 17.87 2.01
C ALA A 108 -32.35 17.27 0.97
N THR A 109 -32.79 16.20 0.30
CA THR A 109 -32.00 15.47 -0.70
C THR A 109 -32.28 16.02 -2.10
N LEU A 110 -31.23 16.14 -2.90
CA LEU A 110 -31.28 16.39 -4.34
C LEU A 110 -31.11 15.04 -5.08
N PRO A 111 -32.21 14.36 -5.47
CA PRO A 111 -32.12 13.08 -6.15
C PRO A 111 -31.59 13.28 -7.58
N VAL A 112 -30.66 12.43 -8.01
CA VAL A 112 -30.13 12.41 -9.37
C VAL A 112 -30.20 11.01 -9.95
N LYS A 113 -30.59 10.89 -11.22
CA LYS A 113 -30.86 9.61 -11.91
C LYS A 113 -29.99 9.43 -13.16
N THR A 114 -29.32 10.49 -13.62
CA THR A 114 -28.47 10.47 -14.81
C THR A 114 -27.11 11.12 -14.55
N ALA A 115 -26.13 10.83 -15.43
CA ALA A 115 -24.81 11.44 -15.38
C ALA A 115 -24.86 12.97 -15.54
N ASP A 116 -25.75 13.48 -16.41
CA ASP A 116 -25.92 14.92 -16.59
C ASP A 116 -26.56 15.59 -15.38
N GLU A 117 -27.57 14.97 -14.78
CA GLU A 117 -28.15 15.47 -13.53
C GLU A 117 -27.12 15.51 -12.40
N LEU A 118 -26.31 14.46 -12.25
CA LEU A 118 -25.22 14.42 -11.28
C LEU A 118 -24.20 15.53 -11.54
N ARG A 119 -23.75 15.71 -12.79
CA ARG A 119 -22.82 16.78 -13.15
C ARG A 119 -23.36 18.16 -12.82
N GLN A 120 -24.63 18.43 -13.15
CA GLN A 120 -25.26 19.72 -12.84
C GLN A 120 -25.43 19.92 -11.34
N ALA A 121 -25.85 18.88 -10.61
CA ALA A 121 -25.98 18.94 -9.15
C ALA A 121 -24.65 19.29 -8.50
N LEU A 122 -23.55 18.63 -8.88
CA LEU A 122 -22.20 18.90 -8.35
C LEU A 122 -21.72 20.33 -8.62
N LEU A 123 -22.05 20.90 -9.79
CA LEU A 123 -21.72 22.29 -10.14
C LEU A 123 -22.58 23.33 -9.41
N SER A 124 -23.82 22.99 -9.05
CA SER A 124 -24.77 23.90 -8.43
C SER A 124 -24.86 23.80 -6.90
N ALA A 125 -24.23 22.77 -6.32
CA ALA A 125 -24.36 22.44 -4.91
C ALA A 125 -23.89 23.57 -3.99
N ARG A 126 -24.58 23.68 -2.86
CA ARG A 126 -24.32 24.64 -1.79
C ARG A 126 -24.05 23.89 -0.50
N ALA A 127 -23.35 24.54 0.43
CA ALA A 127 -23.06 23.98 1.75
C ALA A 127 -24.32 23.38 2.42
N GLY A 128 -24.24 22.10 2.80
CA GLY A 128 -25.33 21.34 3.41
C GLY A 128 -26.17 20.51 2.43
N ASP A 129 -26.01 20.67 1.12
CA ASP A 129 -26.71 19.86 0.13
C ASP A 129 -26.30 18.38 0.20
N VAL A 130 -27.29 17.51 -0.02
CA VAL A 130 -27.08 16.06 -0.18
C VAL A 130 -27.54 15.65 -1.57
N ILE A 131 -26.57 15.33 -2.43
CA ILE A 131 -26.80 14.78 -3.76
C ILE A 131 -26.93 13.26 -3.62
N GLU A 132 -28.13 12.74 -3.87
CA GLU A 132 -28.44 11.32 -3.71
C GLU A 132 -28.63 10.65 -5.07
N LEU A 133 -27.74 9.74 -5.41
CA LEU A 133 -27.77 8.99 -6.66
C LEU A 133 -28.76 7.83 -6.54
N ALA A 134 -29.72 7.77 -7.45
CA ALA A 134 -30.59 6.62 -7.63
C ALA A 134 -29.79 5.41 -8.16
N PRO A 135 -30.25 4.17 -7.91
CA PRO A 135 -29.63 2.98 -8.49
C PRO A 135 -29.51 3.09 -10.01
N GLY A 136 -28.32 2.84 -10.55
CA GLY A 136 -28.09 3.02 -11.98
C GLY A 136 -26.62 3.17 -12.37
N ARG A 137 -26.41 3.37 -13.67
CA ARG A 137 -25.08 3.55 -14.26
C ARG A 137 -24.92 5.00 -14.73
N TYR A 138 -23.84 5.63 -14.31
CA TYR A 138 -23.47 7.01 -14.61
C TYR A 138 -22.15 6.96 -15.36
N ARG A 139 -22.08 7.50 -16.57
CA ARG A 139 -20.86 7.45 -17.38
C ARG A 139 -20.37 8.84 -17.70
N PHE A 140 -19.07 9.05 -17.52
CA PHE A 140 -18.39 10.30 -17.78
C PHE A 140 -17.24 10.10 -18.77
N GLU A 141 -17.23 10.93 -19.82
CA GLU A 141 -16.18 10.99 -20.83
C GLU A 141 -15.21 12.17 -20.57
N GLN A 142 -15.50 12.98 -19.54
CA GLN A 142 -14.75 14.16 -19.14
C GLN A 142 -14.69 14.24 -17.62
N SER A 143 -13.69 14.95 -17.10
CA SER A 143 -13.57 15.20 -15.67
C SER A 143 -14.79 15.92 -15.11
N VAL A 144 -15.22 15.46 -13.94
CA VAL A 144 -16.35 16.00 -13.19
C VAL A 144 -15.82 17.03 -12.20
N LYS A 145 -16.23 18.28 -12.37
CA LYS A 145 -15.83 19.40 -11.52
C LYS A 145 -16.88 19.71 -10.47
N LEU A 146 -16.43 20.36 -9.39
CA LEU A 146 -17.29 20.84 -8.32
C LEU A 146 -17.60 22.34 -8.49
N GLY A 147 -18.74 22.76 -7.95
CA GLY A 147 -19.15 24.16 -7.95
C GLY A 147 -18.50 24.97 -6.83
N GLY A 148 -19.09 24.89 -5.63
CA GLY A 148 -18.68 25.68 -4.46
C GLY A 148 -18.22 24.84 -3.27
N PRO A 149 -17.70 25.50 -2.22
CA PRO A 149 -17.27 24.86 -0.99
C PRO A 149 -18.46 24.43 -0.12
N GLY A 150 -18.27 23.35 0.65
CA GLY A 150 -19.04 23.09 1.85
C GLY A 150 -18.52 23.93 3.03
N SER A 151 -18.97 23.59 4.24
CA SER A 151 -18.40 24.14 5.49
C SER A 151 -18.29 23.05 6.56
N GLY A 152 -17.50 23.30 7.61
CA GLY A 152 -17.33 22.34 8.70
C GLY A 152 -18.62 21.96 9.44
N VAL A 153 -19.66 22.79 9.40
CA VAL A 153 -20.99 22.51 9.98
C VAL A 153 -22.03 22.08 8.94
N ALA A 154 -21.74 22.26 7.65
CA ALA A 154 -22.63 21.95 6.55
C ALA A 154 -21.79 21.49 5.33
N PRO A 155 -21.20 20.29 5.38
CA PRO A 155 -20.48 19.73 4.23
C PRO A 155 -21.45 19.43 3.08
N ILE A 156 -20.93 19.35 1.87
CA ILE A 156 -21.70 18.89 0.71
C ILE A 156 -21.49 17.38 0.57
N ARG A 157 -22.57 16.62 0.46
CA ARG A 157 -22.52 15.15 0.43
C ARG A 157 -22.98 14.61 -0.90
N VAL A 158 -22.25 13.61 -1.41
CA VAL A 158 -22.58 12.87 -2.63
C VAL A 158 -22.63 11.40 -2.26
N ARG A 159 -23.81 10.79 -2.37
CA ARG A 159 -24.02 9.40 -1.93
C ARG A 159 -24.91 8.59 -2.83
N ALA A 160 -24.72 7.27 -2.82
CA ALA A 160 -25.71 6.35 -3.36
C ALA A 160 -26.90 6.21 -2.39
N ALA A 161 -28.12 6.11 -2.91
CA ALA A 161 -29.29 5.83 -2.07
C ALA A 161 -29.18 4.48 -1.33
N GLN A 162 -28.43 3.54 -1.91
CA GLN A 162 -28.09 2.25 -1.31
C GLN A 162 -26.63 1.90 -1.68
N PRO A 163 -25.81 1.36 -0.77
CA PRO A 163 -24.43 0.96 -1.07
C PRO A 163 -24.34 0.03 -2.30
N LYS A 164 -23.42 0.35 -3.23
CA LYS A 164 -23.20 -0.35 -4.52
C LYS A 164 -24.38 -0.40 -5.50
N SER A 165 -25.47 0.33 -5.23
CA SER A 165 -26.58 0.41 -6.18
C SER A 165 -26.26 1.29 -7.40
N THR A 166 -25.21 2.11 -7.30
CA THR A 166 -24.71 2.97 -8.35
C THR A 166 -23.41 2.42 -8.92
N GLN A 167 -23.19 2.58 -10.22
CA GLN A 167 -21.89 2.39 -10.86
C GLN A 167 -21.54 3.63 -11.67
N ILE A 168 -20.44 4.29 -11.30
CA ILE A 168 -19.90 5.47 -11.96
C ILE A 168 -18.72 5.03 -12.81
N ASP A 169 -18.87 5.08 -14.13
CA ASP A 169 -17.83 4.75 -15.08
C ASP A 169 -17.10 6.01 -15.53
N MET A 170 -15.79 6.04 -15.31
CA MET A 170 -14.90 7.11 -15.72
C MET A 170 -14.10 6.65 -16.94
N ASN A 171 -14.32 7.29 -18.09
CA ASN A 171 -13.50 7.18 -19.29
C ASN A 171 -12.72 8.48 -19.50
N THR A 172 -11.87 8.80 -18.54
CA THR A 172 -11.10 10.05 -18.53
C THR A 172 -9.87 9.88 -17.64
N ALA A 173 -8.83 10.69 -17.88
CA ALA A 173 -7.61 10.69 -17.07
C ALA A 173 -7.93 11.01 -15.61
N GLU A 174 -8.71 12.05 -15.36
CA GLU A 174 -9.06 12.52 -14.03
C GLU A 174 -10.58 12.49 -13.89
N GLY A 175 -11.10 11.64 -13.01
CA GLY A 175 -12.53 11.44 -12.76
C GLY A 175 -13.15 12.65 -12.07
N PHE A 176 -13.26 12.61 -10.74
CA PHE A 176 -13.68 13.76 -9.95
C PHE A 176 -12.48 14.67 -9.66
N LEU A 177 -12.53 15.91 -10.14
CA LEU A 177 -11.57 16.95 -9.78
C LEU A 177 -12.12 17.73 -8.58
N ILE A 178 -11.47 17.57 -7.43
CA ILE A 178 -11.87 18.14 -6.16
C ILE A 178 -10.90 19.28 -5.81
N ASP A 179 -11.37 20.51 -5.92
CA ASP A 179 -10.61 21.72 -5.57
C ASP A 179 -11.30 22.60 -4.50
N GLN A 180 -12.45 22.12 -3.99
CA GLN A 180 -13.28 22.78 -2.98
C GLN A 180 -13.26 21.99 -1.66
N PRO A 181 -13.23 22.68 -0.50
CA PRO A 181 -13.19 22.03 0.80
C PRO A 181 -14.55 21.49 1.26
N TYR A 182 -14.53 20.60 2.26
CA TYR A 182 -15.70 20.04 2.95
C TYR A 182 -16.69 19.29 2.03
N TRP A 183 -16.15 18.52 1.09
CA TRP A 183 -16.90 17.59 0.27
C TRP A 183 -16.75 16.15 0.79
N VAL A 184 -17.90 15.46 0.91
CA VAL A 184 -17.97 14.08 1.37
C VAL A 184 -18.57 13.21 0.27
N PHE A 185 -17.87 12.16 -0.11
CA PHE A 185 -18.33 11.14 -1.05
C PHE A 185 -18.49 9.82 -0.30
N GLU A 186 -19.66 9.18 -0.42
CA GLU A 186 -19.94 7.95 0.31
C GLU A 186 -20.79 6.94 -0.46
N ASP A 187 -20.59 5.65 -0.16
CA ASP A 187 -21.39 4.54 -0.69
C ASP A 187 -21.34 4.36 -2.23
N LEU A 188 -20.30 4.92 -2.88
CA LEU A 188 -20.18 4.92 -4.34
C LEU A 188 -19.40 3.71 -4.87
N ARG A 189 -19.76 3.25 -6.07
CA ARG A 189 -18.87 2.42 -6.89
C ARG A 189 -18.36 3.22 -8.08
N VAL A 190 -17.05 3.38 -8.18
CA VAL A 190 -16.39 4.14 -9.26
C VAL A 190 -15.43 3.21 -10.01
N ARG A 191 -15.52 3.16 -11.34
CA ARG A 191 -14.70 2.27 -12.17
C ARG A 191 -14.06 3.03 -13.32
N GLY A 192 -12.74 2.87 -13.47
CA GLY A 192 -12.03 3.26 -14.67
C GLY A 192 -12.35 2.30 -15.81
N VAL A 193 -12.85 2.82 -16.93
CA VAL A 193 -13.25 2.04 -18.11
C VAL A 193 -12.51 2.47 -19.38
N CYS A 194 -11.35 3.11 -19.20
CA CYS A 194 -10.53 3.58 -20.30
C CYS A 194 -10.05 2.41 -21.16
N PRO A 195 -10.03 2.55 -22.50
CA PRO A 195 -9.49 1.53 -23.40
C PRO A 195 -8.01 1.20 -23.13
N SER A 196 -7.27 2.18 -22.58
CA SER A 196 -5.86 2.08 -22.22
C SER A 196 -5.68 2.50 -20.77
N ASP A 197 -4.93 1.71 -20.00
CA ASP A 197 -4.65 2.02 -18.60
C ASP A 197 -3.91 3.34 -18.41
N ARG A 198 -3.16 3.78 -19.43
CA ARG A 198 -2.45 5.06 -19.46
C ARG A 198 -3.40 6.26 -19.40
N ASP A 199 -4.68 6.06 -19.67
CA ASP A 199 -5.68 7.11 -19.72
C ASP A 199 -6.62 7.07 -18.51
N CYS A 200 -6.46 6.11 -17.59
CA CYS A 200 -7.26 5.98 -16.36
C CYS A 200 -6.36 6.27 -15.15
N GLU A 201 -6.04 7.55 -14.94
CA GLU A 201 -5.11 7.98 -13.91
C GLU A 201 -5.77 8.05 -12.54
N HIS A 202 -6.72 8.97 -12.35
CA HIS A 202 -7.17 9.42 -11.04
C HIS A 202 -8.69 9.26 -10.92
N ALA A 203 -9.20 8.45 -9.99
CA ALA A 203 -10.65 8.41 -9.75
C ALA A 203 -11.11 9.69 -9.06
N PHE A 204 -10.37 10.08 -8.02
CA PHE A 204 -10.46 11.37 -7.35
C PHE A 204 -9.10 12.04 -7.43
N HIS A 205 -9.07 13.26 -7.97
CA HIS A 205 -7.91 14.13 -7.95
C HIS A 205 -8.21 15.30 -7.01
N ILE A 206 -7.62 15.25 -5.82
CA ILE A 206 -7.84 16.20 -4.74
C ILE A 206 -6.67 17.18 -4.73
N VAL A 207 -6.97 18.45 -4.96
CA VAL A 207 -5.95 19.47 -5.21
C VAL A 207 -6.22 20.77 -4.47
N ALA A 208 -5.19 21.60 -4.39
CA ALA A 208 -5.28 22.99 -3.98
C ALA A 208 -6.01 23.18 -2.63
N GLY A 209 -7.19 23.80 -2.64
CA GLY A 209 -7.95 24.16 -1.43
C GLY A 209 -8.97 23.12 -0.97
N ALA A 210 -8.89 21.88 -1.44
CA ALA A 210 -9.83 20.81 -1.09
C ALA A 210 -9.62 20.23 0.32
N ASP A 211 -9.44 21.10 1.32
CA ASP A 211 -9.30 20.72 2.73
C ASP A 211 -10.51 19.96 3.24
N PHE A 212 -10.30 19.04 4.19
CA PHE A 212 -11.38 18.28 4.84
C PHE A 212 -12.24 17.46 3.86
N PHE A 213 -11.67 17.05 2.73
CA PHE A 213 -12.29 16.05 1.85
C PHE A 213 -12.49 14.72 2.58
N GLU A 214 -13.63 14.07 2.37
CA GLU A 214 -13.86 12.70 2.86
C GLU A 214 -14.30 11.77 1.73
N LEU A 215 -13.67 10.59 1.63
CA LEU A 215 -14.16 9.44 0.87
C LEU A 215 -14.43 8.29 1.83
N ARG A 216 -15.68 7.85 1.88
CA ARG A 216 -16.16 6.86 2.83
C ARG A 216 -16.89 5.71 2.14
N ASN A 217 -16.74 4.51 2.69
CA ASN A 217 -17.53 3.34 2.31
C ASN A 217 -17.72 3.11 0.79
N SER A 218 -16.69 3.40 0.00
CA SER A 218 -16.78 3.40 -1.46
C SER A 218 -15.88 2.32 -2.07
N TRP A 219 -16.22 1.89 -3.29
CA TRP A 219 -15.49 0.88 -4.03
C TRP A 219 -14.95 1.49 -5.33
N LEU A 220 -13.62 1.65 -5.42
CA LEU A 220 -12.96 2.24 -6.58
C LEU A 220 -12.15 1.16 -7.31
N GLU A 221 -12.32 1.06 -8.64
CA GLU A 221 -11.74 0.00 -9.47
C GLU A 221 -11.00 0.56 -10.69
N ASN A 222 -9.85 -0.02 -11.02
CA ASN A 222 -9.16 0.14 -12.31
C ASN A 222 -8.63 1.56 -12.59
N PHE A 223 -7.91 2.11 -11.63
CA PHE A 223 -7.19 3.38 -11.74
C PHE A 223 -5.70 3.18 -11.44
N ASN A 224 -4.86 4.02 -12.03
CA ASN A 224 -3.42 4.03 -11.71
C ASN A 224 -3.21 4.59 -10.29
N ALA A 225 -3.92 5.66 -9.94
CA ALA A 225 -4.11 6.12 -8.57
C ALA A 225 -5.59 6.34 -8.28
N HIS A 226 -6.19 5.55 -7.39
CA HIS A 226 -7.61 5.73 -7.04
C HIS A 226 -7.84 7.10 -6.39
N LEU A 227 -6.91 7.53 -5.55
CA LEU A 227 -6.85 8.88 -5.00
C LEU A 227 -5.47 9.48 -5.27
N LYS A 228 -5.45 10.59 -6.03
CA LYS A 228 -4.29 11.46 -6.19
C LYS A 228 -4.51 12.73 -5.39
N ILE A 229 -3.62 13.02 -4.46
CA ILE A 229 -3.71 14.18 -3.55
C ILE A 229 -2.42 14.97 -3.72
N ASN A 230 -2.50 16.22 -4.16
CA ASN A 230 -1.30 17.06 -4.28
C ASN A 230 -1.58 18.55 -4.18
N GLY A 231 -0.53 19.30 -3.85
CA GLY A 231 -0.59 20.75 -3.92
C GLY A 231 -0.61 21.27 -5.36
N VAL A 232 -1.26 22.42 -5.53
CA VAL A 232 -1.29 23.22 -6.77
C VAL A 232 -1.19 24.68 -6.37
N ASP A 233 -0.32 25.44 -7.03
CA ASP A 233 -0.10 26.87 -6.81
C ASP A 233 0.15 27.25 -5.34
N GLY A 234 0.92 26.42 -4.63
CA GLY A 234 1.27 26.66 -3.22
C GLY A 234 0.09 26.49 -2.25
N ARG A 235 -0.96 25.76 -2.63
CA ARG A 235 -2.05 25.34 -1.74
C ARG A 235 -2.12 23.82 -1.70
N TRP A 236 -2.44 23.25 -0.55
CA TRP A 236 -2.52 21.82 -0.32
C TRP A 236 -3.85 21.44 0.33
N PRO A 237 -4.46 20.32 -0.08
CA PRO A 237 -5.71 19.84 0.50
C PRO A 237 -5.41 19.06 1.79
N ASP A 238 -5.38 19.74 2.93
CA ASP A 238 -5.02 19.17 4.21
C ASP A 238 -6.24 18.52 4.92
N HIS A 239 -5.99 17.72 5.95
CA HIS A 239 -7.01 17.16 6.87
C HIS A 239 -8.04 16.20 6.26
N GLY A 240 -7.74 15.59 5.10
CA GLY A 240 -8.66 14.65 4.46
C GLY A 240 -8.83 13.31 5.18
N LEU A 241 -9.93 12.61 4.88
CA LEU A 241 -10.27 11.29 5.39
C LEU A 241 -10.55 10.30 4.26
N ILE A 242 -9.87 9.17 4.28
CA ILE A 242 -10.14 8.01 3.42
C ILE A 242 -10.51 6.85 4.33
N SER A 243 -11.78 6.47 4.39
CA SER A 243 -12.19 5.38 5.30
C SER A 243 -13.15 4.34 4.74
N HIS A 244 -12.96 3.08 5.14
CA HIS A 244 -13.83 1.97 4.75
C HIS A 244 -13.96 1.78 3.24
N ASN A 245 -12.94 2.16 2.46
CA ASN A 245 -12.99 2.02 1.00
C ASN A 245 -12.32 0.73 0.52
N THR A 246 -12.82 0.16 -0.57
CA THR A 246 -12.12 -0.88 -1.32
C THR A 246 -11.48 -0.25 -2.56
N LEU A 247 -10.15 -0.26 -2.62
CA LEU A 247 -9.36 0.24 -3.75
C LEU A 247 -8.68 -0.97 -4.41
N SER A 248 -9.06 -1.29 -5.64
CA SER A 248 -8.61 -2.52 -6.32
C SER A 248 -8.39 -2.28 -7.80
N ASN A 249 -7.49 -3.05 -8.42
CA ASN A 249 -7.53 -3.27 -9.87
C ASN A 249 -7.87 -4.74 -10.14
N ASP A 250 -8.54 -5.03 -11.26
CA ASP A 250 -8.83 -6.40 -11.70
C ASP A 250 -7.69 -7.02 -12.52
N HIS A 251 -6.77 -6.18 -13.03
CA HIS A 251 -5.58 -6.60 -13.75
C HIS A 251 -4.38 -5.68 -13.43
N PRO A 252 -3.14 -6.15 -13.70
CA PRO A 252 -1.95 -5.30 -13.70
C PRO A 252 -2.09 -4.14 -14.69
N ARG A 253 -1.79 -2.93 -14.24
CA ARG A 253 -1.92 -1.72 -15.06
C ARG A 253 -0.80 -1.67 -16.10
N GLN A 254 -1.15 -1.73 -17.39
CA GLN A 254 -0.21 -1.60 -18.51
C GLN A 254 0.10 -0.12 -18.76
N THR A 255 0.98 0.43 -17.92
CA THR A 255 1.36 1.83 -17.98
C THR A 255 2.76 2.06 -17.41
N ALA A 256 3.50 2.99 -18.01
CA ALA A 256 4.74 3.51 -17.45
C ALA A 256 4.51 4.57 -16.36
N ARG A 257 3.28 5.09 -16.24
CA ARG A 257 2.88 6.07 -15.21
C ARG A 257 2.83 5.41 -13.83
N SER A 258 2.76 6.23 -12.78
CA SER A 258 2.77 5.75 -11.40
C SER A 258 1.54 4.90 -11.10
N VAL A 259 1.71 3.75 -10.44
CA VAL A 259 0.60 2.92 -9.97
C VAL A 259 0.62 2.89 -8.45
N THR A 260 -0.25 3.70 -7.86
CA THR A 260 -0.29 3.99 -6.44
C THR A 260 -1.72 4.32 -6.01
N PRO A 261 -2.53 3.36 -5.50
CA PRO A 261 -3.94 3.59 -5.18
C PRO A 261 -4.22 4.80 -4.28
N VAL A 262 -3.34 5.07 -3.30
CA VAL A 262 -3.37 6.32 -2.52
C VAL A 262 -2.02 7.01 -2.67
N ASP A 263 -1.97 8.07 -3.50
CA ASP A 263 -0.77 8.88 -3.75
C ASP A 263 -0.95 10.29 -3.17
N LEU A 264 -0.34 10.52 -2.00
CA LEU A 264 -0.42 11.76 -1.26
C LEU A 264 0.91 12.51 -1.34
N VAL A 265 0.88 13.73 -1.90
CA VAL A 265 2.04 14.58 -2.15
C VAL A 265 1.85 15.95 -1.48
N GLY A 266 2.52 16.16 -0.36
CA GLY A 266 2.66 17.45 0.33
C GLY A 266 1.49 17.87 1.23
N ALA A 267 0.42 17.08 1.31
CA ALA A 267 -0.70 17.37 2.18
C ALA A 267 -0.45 16.90 3.63
N ASN A 268 -1.09 17.59 4.59
CA ASN A 268 -0.90 17.37 6.01
C ASN A 268 -2.11 16.70 6.67
N PHE A 269 -1.85 15.97 7.75
CA PHE A 269 -2.86 15.47 8.71
C PHE A 269 -3.98 14.61 8.10
N TRP A 270 -3.70 13.93 6.99
CA TRP A 270 -4.64 12.97 6.41
C TRP A 270 -4.80 11.74 7.29
N ARG A 271 -6.03 11.22 7.33
CA ARG A 271 -6.37 9.95 7.98
C ARG A 271 -6.79 8.94 6.93
N VAL A 272 -6.08 7.83 6.86
CA VAL A 272 -6.36 6.71 5.95
C VAL A 272 -6.63 5.49 6.80
N GLN A 273 -7.90 5.11 6.95
CA GLN A 273 -8.28 4.09 7.92
C GLN A 273 -9.31 3.06 7.45
N ASP A 274 -9.18 1.82 7.92
CA ASP A 274 -10.17 0.76 7.69
C ASP A 274 -10.40 0.40 6.22
N ASN A 275 -9.47 0.75 5.32
CA ASN A 275 -9.56 0.47 3.89
C ASN A 275 -9.02 -0.91 3.53
N LEU A 276 -9.51 -1.46 2.41
CA LEU A 276 -8.90 -2.58 1.70
C LEU A 276 -8.23 -2.04 0.44
N VAL A 277 -6.91 -2.17 0.34
CA VAL A 277 -6.14 -1.78 -0.87
C VAL A 277 -5.50 -3.03 -1.45
N ARG A 278 -5.74 -3.32 -2.73
CA ARG A 278 -5.20 -4.54 -3.34
C ARG A 278 -4.87 -4.45 -4.82
N ASN A 279 -3.98 -5.34 -5.24
CA ASN A 279 -3.66 -5.61 -6.64
C ASN A 279 -3.22 -4.37 -7.44
N PHE A 280 -2.17 -3.69 -6.98
CA PHE A 280 -1.66 -2.47 -7.61
C PHE A 280 -0.39 -2.73 -8.44
N VAL A 281 -0.40 -3.79 -9.26
CA VAL A 281 0.76 -4.14 -10.08
C VAL A 281 0.96 -3.14 -11.23
N LYS A 282 2.18 -2.61 -11.37
CA LYS A 282 2.63 -1.83 -12.54
C LYS A 282 3.29 -2.73 -13.58
N GLY A 283 2.75 -2.74 -14.81
CA GLY A 283 3.19 -3.61 -15.90
C GLY A 283 4.38 -3.09 -16.70
N GLU A 284 4.57 -1.77 -16.78
CA GLU A 284 5.56 -1.12 -17.64
C GLU A 284 6.45 -0.13 -16.87
N GLY A 285 7.34 0.58 -17.58
CA GLY A 285 8.28 1.52 -16.97
C GLY A 285 9.25 0.84 -15.99
N ASP A 286 9.46 1.46 -14.84
CA ASP A 286 10.27 0.90 -13.74
C ASP A 286 9.61 -0.28 -13.01
N LYS A 287 8.31 -0.52 -13.26
CA LYS A 287 7.48 -1.55 -12.61
C LYS A 287 7.45 -1.45 -11.09
N VAL A 288 7.69 -0.25 -10.54
CA VAL A 288 7.56 0.03 -9.10
C VAL A 288 6.16 0.55 -8.81
N SER A 289 5.56 0.06 -7.73
CA SER A 289 4.21 0.42 -7.30
C SER A 289 4.12 0.42 -5.77
N TYR A 290 3.21 1.24 -5.25
CA TYR A 290 2.99 1.43 -3.82
C TYR A 290 1.51 1.27 -3.50
N GLY A 291 1.15 0.67 -2.37
CA GLY A 291 -0.27 0.59 -1.96
C GLY A 291 -0.78 1.93 -1.45
N MET A 292 -0.05 2.48 -0.48
CA MET A 292 -0.30 3.82 0.09
C MET A 292 1.01 4.56 0.19
N PHE A 293 1.09 5.74 -0.41
CA PHE A 293 2.33 6.50 -0.52
C PHE A 293 2.11 7.94 -0.06
N VAL A 294 2.80 8.33 1.00
CA VAL A 294 2.79 9.68 1.54
C VAL A 294 4.16 10.30 1.36
N LYS A 295 4.27 11.43 0.68
CA LYS A 295 5.53 12.08 0.31
C LYS A 295 5.36 13.60 0.12
N GLY A 296 6.37 14.28 -0.40
CA GLY A 296 6.24 15.67 -0.87
C GLY A 296 6.33 16.73 0.23
N GLY A 297 6.96 16.43 1.36
CA GLY A 297 7.20 17.37 2.46
C GLY A 297 6.02 17.54 3.42
N GLY A 298 5.00 16.69 3.30
CA GLY A 298 3.84 16.70 4.20
C GLY A 298 4.18 16.23 5.63
N GLU A 299 3.20 16.33 6.51
CA GLU A 299 3.32 15.86 7.89
C GLU A 299 2.06 15.23 8.47
N GLY A 300 2.23 14.43 9.53
CA GLY A 300 1.13 14.04 10.41
C GLY A 300 0.14 13.05 9.81
N ALA A 301 0.40 12.48 8.64
CA ALA A 301 -0.46 11.45 8.05
C ALA A 301 -0.56 10.22 8.95
N LYS A 302 -1.79 9.74 9.17
CA LYS A 302 -2.12 8.55 9.96
C LYS A 302 -2.72 7.49 9.06
N ILE A 303 -2.06 6.35 8.96
CA ILE A 303 -2.46 5.20 8.15
C ILE A 303 -2.74 4.05 9.12
N GLU A 304 -4.02 3.81 9.42
CA GLU A 304 -4.42 2.99 10.56
C GLU A 304 -5.43 1.90 10.19
N ARG A 305 -5.27 0.68 10.70
CA ARG A 305 -6.28 -0.39 10.56
C ARG A 305 -6.63 -0.77 9.12
N ASN A 306 -5.71 -0.56 8.17
CA ASN A 306 -5.93 -0.94 6.77
C ASN A 306 -5.48 -2.38 6.51
N LEU A 307 -6.14 -3.03 5.55
CA LEU A 307 -5.65 -4.26 4.93
C LEU A 307 -5.05 -3.93 3.55
N VAL A 308 -3.75 -4.11 3.40
CA VAL A 308 -3.02 -3.85 2.15
C VAL A 308 -2.50 -5.17 1.59
N VAL A 309 -2.98 -5.54 0.40
CA VAL A 309 -2.63 -6.79 -0.29
C VAL A 309 -1.96 -6.49 -1.63
N CYS A 310 -0.64 -6.44 -1.64
CA CYS A 310 0.15 -6.02 -2.80
C CYS A 310 -0.19 -6.83 -4.07
N SER A 311 -0.26 -8.15 -3.97
CA SER A 311 -0.64 -9.02 -5.09
C SER A 311 -1.43 -10.22 -4.59
N PRO A 312 -2.76 -10.28 -4.81
CA PRO A 312 -3.60 -11.34 -4.27
C PRO A 312 -3.48 -12.68 -5.00
N ASN A 313 -2.79 -12.76 -6.15
CA ASN A 313 -2.67 -13.98 -6.96
C ASN A 313 -1.25 -14.24 -7.50
N GLU A 314 -0.45 -13.19 -7.77
CA GLU A 314 0.84 -13.31 -8.48
C GLU A 314 1.97 -12.54 -7.78
N ILE A 315 2.26 -12.87 -6.52
CA ILE A 315 3.35 -12.22 -5.77
C ILE A 315 4.70 -12.31 -6.49
N SER A 316 4.99 -13.37 -7.25
CA SER A 316 6.27 -13.50 -7.98
C SER A 316 6.34 -12.85 -9.35
N ARG A 317 5.31 -12.07 -9.71
CA ARG A 317 5.37 -11.28 -10.94
C ARG A 317 6.55 -10.29 -10.92
N PRO A 318 7.23 -10.04 -12.06
CA PRO A 318 8.30 -9.04 -12.11
C PRO A 318 7.82 -7.64 -11.71
N GLY A 319 8.71 -6.87 -11.08
CA GLY A 319 8.43 -5.53 -10.57
C GLY A 319 8.65 -5.43 -9.06
N VAL A 320 8.36 -4.28 -8.49
CA VAL A 320 8.48 -3.99 -7.05
C VAL A 320 7.14 -3.48 -6.55
N ARG A 321 6.64 -4.08 -5.47
CA ARG A 321 5.40 -3.67 -4.80
C ARG A 321 5.67 -3.47 -3.33
N VAL A 322 5.62 -2.22 -2.92
CA VAL A 322 5.74 -1.78 -1.53
C VAL A 322 4.33 -1.59 -0.98
N GLY A 323 4.08 -2.04 0.25
CA GLY A 323 2.77 -1.92 0.87
C GLY A 323 2.42 -0.46 1.21
N ILE A 324 3.04 0.07 2.26
CA ILE A 324 2.84 1.44 2.76
C ILE A 324 4.21 2.11 2.79
N SER A 325 4.32 3.32 2.23
CA SER A 325 5.57 4.09 2.24
C SER A 325 5.35 5.51 2.75
N PHE A 326 6.19 5.91 3.70
CA PHE A 326 6.46 7.30 4.04
C PHE A 326 7.73 7.75 3.29
N GLY A 327 7.54 8.48 2.21
CA GLY A 327 8.59 9.08 1.40
C GLY A 327 9.32 8.11 0.46
N GLY A 328 10.43 8.58 -0.12
CA GLY A 328 11.20 7.85 -1.13
C GLY A 328 10.85 8.17 -2.58
N GLY A 329 10.01 9.19 -2.81
CA GLY A 329 9.54 9.56 -4.15
C GLY A 329 10.50 10.42 -4.95
N GLY A 330 11.49 11.05 -4.30
CA GLY A 330 12.31 12.08 -4.93
C GLY A 330 11.42 13.20 -5.48
N SER A 331 10.50 13.68 -4.64
CA SER A 331 9.46 14.63 -5.04
C SER A 331 10.10 15.84 -5.68
N ASP A 332 9.66 16.14 -6.90
CA ASP A 332 10.16 17.30 -7.62
C ASP A 332 9.96 18.57 -6.75
N PRO A 333 10.98 19.42 -6.62
CA PRO A 333 10.93 20.60 -5.77
C PRO A 333 9.74 21.53 -6.01
N GLY A 334 9.19 21.55 -7.23
CA GLY A 334 8.00 22.33 -7.59
C GLY A 334 6.69 21.81 -7.02
N PHE A 335 6.61 20.51 -6.70
CA PHE A 335 5.45 19.90 -6.02
C PHE A 335 5.65 19.73 -4.52
N CYS A 336 6.83 20.07 -4.03
CA CYS A 336 7.17 19.92 -2.64
C CYS A 336 6.52 21.00 -1.77
N ARG A 337 5.89 20.58 -0.66
CA ARG A 337 5.43 21.49 0.37
C ARG A 337 6.58 22.34 0.89
N ASP A 338 6.41 23.66 0.82
CA ASP A 338 7.37 24.67 1.29
C ASP A 338 8.80 24.48 0.75
N LYS A 339 8.96 23.82 -0.41
CA LYS A 339 10.26 23.43 -0.99
C LYS A 339 11.13 22.61 -0.01
N GLY A 340 10.51 21.93 0.96
CA GLY A 340 11.17 21.31 2.09
C GLY A 340 11.70 19.89 1.88
N CYS A 341 11.55 19.32 0.68
CA CYS A 341 11.72 17.88 0.43
C CYS A 341 13.17 17.42 0.53
N GLU A 342 14.12 18.35 0.39
CA GLU A 342 15.55 18.10 0.66
C GLU A 342 15.81 17.73 2.13
N ARG A 343 14.94 18.15 3.05
CA ARG A 343 15.07 17.85 4.48
C ARG A 343 14.41 16.51 4.84
N TYR A 344 13.27 16.23 4.21
CA TYR A 344 12.48 15.01 4.37
C TYR A 344 11.33 14.99 3.35
N GLU A 345 10.94 13.79 2.92
CA GLU A 345 9.73 13.56 2.12
C GLU A 345 8.46 13.53 2.96
N HIS A 346 8.55 13.12 4.22
CA HIS A 346 7.43 13.17 5.16
C HIS A 346 7.94 13.23 6.62
N GLN A 347 7.13 13.79 7.52
CA GLN A 347 7.45 13.76 8.95
C GLN A 347 6.25 13.49 9.87
N ALA A 348 6.55 13.04 11.09
CA ALA A 348 5.56 12.86 12.16
C ALA A 348 4.38 11.95 11.76
N GLY A 349 4.62 11.01 10.85
CA GLY A 349 3.61 10.06 10.37
C GLY A 349 3.42 8.87 11.31
N LEU A 350 2.26 8.23 11.21
CA LEU A 350 1.89 7.03 11.95
C LEU A 350 1.39 5.95 10.99
N ALA A 351 2.00 4.77 11.00
CA ALA A 351 1.35 3.55 10.49
C ALA A 351 1.10 2.60 11.65
N ALA A 352 -0.18 2.38 11.97
CA ALA A 352 -0.55 1.56 13.12
C ALA A 352 -1.64 0.54 12.83
N ASN A 353 -1.52 -0.64 13.41
CA ASN A 353 -2.50 -1.71 13.29
C ASN A 353 -2.82 -2.05 11.82
N ASN A 354 -1.90 -1.92 10.88
CA ASN A 354 -2.18 -2.36 9.51
C ASN A 354 -1.81 -3.84 9.37
N ILE A 355 -2.58 -4.56 8.54
CA ILE A 355 -2.17 -5.85 8.03
C ILE A 355 -1.68 -5.63 6.59
N VAL A 356 -0.40 -5.88 6.35
CA VAL A 356 0.19 -5.73 5.02
C VAL A 356 0.70 -7.08 4.56
N ALA A 357 0.27 -7.50 3.38
CA ALA A 357 0.54 -8.84 2.91
C ALA A 357 0.84 -8.96 1.42
N HIS A 358 1.54 -10.05 1.10
CA HIS A 358 1.83 -10.49 -0.25
C HIS A 358 2.57 -9.44 -1.10
N CYS A 359 3.50 -8.73 -0.46
CA CYS A 359 4.38 -7.75 -1.09
C CYS A 359 5.71 -8.41 -1.42
N ASN A 360 6.16 -8.27 -2.67
CA ASN A 360 7.45 -8.81 -3.05
C ASN A 360 8.64 -7.88 -2.69
N ASP A 361 8.33 -6.79 -2.00
CA ASP A 361 9.29 -5.94 -1.29
C ASP A 361 8.77 -5.73 0.14
N VAL A 362 9.22 -4.69 0.82
CA VAL A 362 8.83 -4.37 2.20
C VAL A 362 7.35 -4.07 2.30
N GLY A 363 6.74 -4.51 3.40
CA GLY A 363 5.38 -4.16 3.73
C GLY A 363 5.26 -2.70 4.18
N LEU A 364 6.24 -2.21 4.95
CA LEU A 364 6.31 -0.82 5.41
C LEU A 364 7.68 -0.23 5.04
N ASP A 365 7.69 0.96 4.47
CA ASP A 365 8.91 1.69 4.13
C ASP A 365 8.89 3.09 4.74
N VAL A 366 10.04 3.50 5.27
CA VAL A 366 10.34 4.86 5.74
C VAL A 366 11.54 5.32 4.96
N ASN A 367 11.31 6.19 3.98
CA ASN A 367 12.32 6.57 3.01
C ASN A 367 12.46 8.09 2.93
N HIS A 368 13.66 8.59 3.24
CA HIS A 368 13.96 10.00 3.46
C HIS A 368 12.91 10.70 4.35
N SER A 369 12.45 10.05 5.42
CA SER A 369 11.34 10.53 6.26
C SER A 369 11.65 10.39 7.74
N ARG A 370 11.13 11.30 8.58
CA ARG A 370 11.57 11.42 9.98
C ARG A 370 10.44 11.43 11.00
N HIS A 371 10.75 11.04 12.23
CA HIS A 371 9.80 10.92 13.34
C HIS A 371 8.58 10.06 12.98
N ILE A 372 8.80 8.97 12.23
CA ILE A 372 7.73 8.05 11.86
C ILE A 372 7.51 7.03 12.98
N LEU A 373 6.27 6.80 13.37
CA LEU A 373 5.90 5.72 14.28
C LEU A 373 5.29 4.55 13.49
N LEU A 374 5.93 3.39 13.55
CA LEU A 374 5.41 2.12 13.02
C LEU A 374 5.04 1.23 14.21
N ALA A 375 3.75 1.07 14.49
CA ALA A 375 3.32 0.42 15.72
C ALA A 375 2.25 -0.65 15.50
N HIS A 376 2.43 -1.82 16.11
CA HIS A 376 1.44 -2.89 16.07
C HIS A 376 0.99 -3.29 14.66
N ASN A 377 1.85 -3.23 13.64
CA ASN A 377 1.49 -3.74 12.32
C ASN A 377 1.76 -5.24 12.23
N THR A 378 0.98 -5.95 11.42
CA THR A 378 1.22 -7.36 11.08
C THR A 378 1.64 -7.49 9.62
N LEU A 379 2.84 -8.02 9.36
CA LEU A 379 3.35 -8.19 7.99
C LEU A 379 3.47 -9.67 7.64
N VAL A 380 2.76 -10.09 6.60
CA VAL A 380 2.70 -11.49 6.15
C VAL A 380 3.21 -11.59 4.73
N ASN A 381 4.18 -12.47 4.48
CA ASN A 381 4.70 -12.70 3.14
C ASN A 381 5.19 -11.40 2.48
N THR A 382 6.06 -10.69 3.21
CA THR A 382 6.74 -9.47 2.76
C THR A 382 8.25 -9.59 3.00
N ALA A 383 9.03 -8.61 2.52
CA ALA A 383 10.44 -8.49 2.89
C ALA A 383 10.65 -7.91 4.31
N GLY A 384 9.58 -7.59 5.04
CA GLY A 384 9.63 -6.93 6.35
C GLY A 384 9.46 -5.42 6.24
N MET A 385 10.34 -4.67 6.91
CA MET A 385 10.28 -3.21 7.01
C MET A 385 11.57 -2.57 6.48
N GLY A 386 11.46 -1.44 5.82
CA GLY A 386 12.58 -0.67 5.28
C GLY A 386 12.73 0.69 5.94
N LEU A 387 13.95 1.04 6.34
CA LEU A 387 14.39 2.42 6.56
C LEU A 387 15.45 2.72 5.51
N ARG A 388 15.09 3.56 4.53
CA ARG A 388 15.89 3.84 3.33
C ARG A 388 16.09 5.34 3.18
N GLY A 389 17.01 5.77 2.33
CA GLY A 389 17.26 7.19 2.11
C GLY A 389 17.95 7.88 3.30
N GLU A 390 18.68 8.94 3.01
CA GLU A 390 19.43 9.69 4.02
C GLU A 390 18.48 10.32 5.05
N GLY A 391 18.89 10.38 6.31
CA GLY A 391 18.13 11.08 7.36
C GLY A 391 16.85 10.39 7.83
N SER A 392 16.57 9.15 7.37
CA SER A 392 15.38 8.42 7.80
C SER A 392 15.38 8.08 9.29
N GLN A 393 14.26 8.30 9.95
CA GLN A 393 14.08 8.06 11.39
C GLN A 393 12.72 7.44 11.68
N ALA A 394 12.72 6.33 12.41
CA ALA A 394 11.49 5.68 12.87
C ALA A 394 11.60 5.13 14.29
N GLN A 395 10.50 5.22 15.02
CA GLN A 395 10.23 4.41 16.21
C GLN A 395 9.37 3.22 15.78
N LEU A 396 9.80 2.02 16.17
CA LEU A 396 9.08 0.78 15.92
C LEU A 396 8.63 0.22 17.26
N TYR A 397 7.34 -0.10 17.38
CA TYR A 397 6.80 -0.65 18.61
C TYR A 397 5.84 -1.81 18.35
N GLY A 398 6.15 -2.98 18.89
CA GLY A 398 5.19 -4.08 18.95
C GLY A 398 4.73 -4.60 17.60
N ASN A 399 5.48 -4.46 16.51
CA ASN A 399 5.08 -5.05 15.22
C ASN A 399 5.33 -6.56 15.20
N LEU A 400 4.49 -7.29 14.47
CA LEU A 400 4.60 -8.74 14.27
C LEU A 400 4.82 -9.02 12.77
N PHE A 401 5.99 -9.49 12.37
CA PHE A 401 6.32 -9.49 10.93
C PHE A 401 7.16 -10.66 10.47
N GLU A 402 6.92 -11.09 9.23
CA GLU A 402 7.89 -11.85 8.44
C GLU A 402 8.87 -10.91 7.72
N GLY A 403 10.06 -11.41 7.42
CA GLY A 403 11.11 -10.65 6.75
C GLY A 403 12.13 -10.04 7.73
N LYS A 404 12.75 -8.94 7.35
CA LYS A 404 13.80 -8.26 8.14
C LYS A 404 13.49 -6.78 8.32
N LEU A 405 14.09 -6.18 9.34
CA LEU A 405 14.26 -4.73 9.41
C LEU A 405 15.51 -4.34 8.60
N LEU A 406 15.30 -3.73 7.43
CA LEU A 406 16.36 -3.32 6.51
C LEU A 406 16.69 -1.85 6.76
N ILE A 407 17.90 -1.57 7.25
CA ILE A 407 18.36 -0.19 7.48
C ILE A 407 19.47 0.12 6.47
N LYS A 408 19.26 1.16 5.66
CA LYS A 408 20.21 1.67 4.66
C LYS A 408 20.52 3.15 4.93
N ASN A 409 21.66 3.63 4.42
CA ASN A 409 22.06 5.04 4.43
C ASN A 409 21.98 5.70 5.83
N ASP A 410 22.48 5.00 6.86
CA ASP A 410 22.54 5.47 8.25
C ASP A 410 21.18 5.85 8.87
N GLY A 411 20.10 5.26 8.36
CA GLY A 411 18.76 5.38 8.96
C GLY A 411 18.75 4.99 10.44
N LYS A 412 17.97 5.72 11.24
CA LYS A 412 17.89 5.53 12.70
C LYS A 412 16.57 4.90 13.09
N ALA A 413 16.64 3.65 13.56
CA ALA A 413 15.51 2.93 14.13
C ALA A 413 15.64 2.84 15.65
N ARG A 414 14.56 3.16 16.38
CA ARG A 414 14.39 2.74 17.77
C ARG A 414 13.32 1.66 17.82
N ALA A 415 13.76 0.40 17.87
CA ALA A 415 12.89 -0.76 17.88
C ALA A 415 12.65 -1.25 19.32
N GLU A 416 11.39 -1.38 19.71
CA GLU A 416 10.97 -1.87 21.02
C GLU A 416 9.86 -2.91 20.85
N MET A 417 9.97 -4.04 21.55
CA MET A 417 8.93 -5.08 21.56
C MET A 417 8.59 -5.67 20.17
N GLU A 418 9.49 -5.54 19.20
CA GLU A 418 9.34 -6.08 17.86
C GLU A 418 9.39 -7.61 17.86
N GLN A 419 8.46 -8.25 17.16
CA GLN A 419 8.32 -9.70 17.12
C GLN A 419 8.46 -10.21 15.68
N PRO A 420 9.67 -10.59 15.24
CA PRO A 420 9.82 -11.39 14.03
C PRO A 420 9.07 -12.72 14.19
N MET A 421 8.47 -13.19 13.09
CA MET A 421 7.73 -14.45 13.07
C MET A 421 8.00 -15.25 11.81
N LYS A 422 7.63 -16.54 11.87
CA LYS A 422 7.30 -17.35 10.70
C LYS A 422 5.80 -17.57 10.71
N ALA A 423 5.09 -17.07 9.71
CA ALA A 423 3.64 -17.00 9.79
C ALA A 423 2.96 -18.39 9.89
N ALA A 424 3.58 -19.44 9.32
CA ALA A 424 3.10 -20.82 9.41
C ALA A 424 3.20 -21.44 10.82
N GLU A 425 4.09 -20.92 11.68
CA GLU A 425 4.24 -21.37 13.06
C GLU A 425 3.27 -20.62 14.00
N VAL A 426 3.02 -19.33 13.70
CA VAL A 426 2.21 -18.44 14.53
C VAL A 426 0.72 -18.55 14.22
N PHE A 427 0.33 -18.68 12.95
CA PHE A 427 -1.06 -18.62 12.52
C PHE A 427 -1.57 -19.91 11.87
N GLY A 428 -2.88 -20.12 11.92
CA GLY A 428 -3.58 -21.21 11.25
C GLY A 428 -3.23 -21.30 9.76
N SER A 429 -3.40 -20.19 9.02
CA SER A 429 -2.93 -20.02 7.63
C SER A 429 -2.90 -18.53 7.25
N ALA A 430 -1.83 -17.83 7.60
CA ALA A 430 -1.72 -16.38 7.39
C ALA A 430 -1.75 -15.98 5.90
N ASP A 431 -1.15 -16.78 5.00
CA ASP A 431 -1.18 -16.53 3.56
C ASP A 431 -2.59 -16.57 2.95
N ASN A 432 -3.58 -17.13 3.68
CA ASN A 432 -5.00 -17.10 3.32
C ASN A 432 -5.83 -16.27 4.32
N PHE A 433 -5.18 -15.42 5.13
CA PHE A 433 -5.77 -14.60 6.19
C PHE A 433 -6.62 -15.36 7.21
N ARG A 434 -6.26 -16.61 7.45
CA ARG A 434 -6.73 -17.35 8.61
C ARG A 434 -5.74 -17.09 9.76
N MET A 435 -6.07 -16.06 10.54
CA MET A 435 -5.20 -15.44 11.55
C MET A 435 -5.45 -15.95 12.98
N ASP A 436 -6.04 -17.14 13.15
CA ASP A 436 -6.06 -17.85 14.45
C ASP A 436 -4.65 -18.18 14.91
N TRP A 437 -4.36 -17.84 16.17
CA TRP A 437 -3.11 -18.16 16.83
C TRP A 437 -3.01 -19.69 16.95
N ARG A 438 -2.00 -20.27 16.32
CA ARG A 438 -1.49 -21.60 16.70
C ARG A 438 -0.68 -21.50 17.98
N VAL A 439 0.17 -20.47 18.02
CA VAL A 439 0.99 -20.10 19.17
C VAL A 439 0.87 -18.60 19.30
N ALA A 440 0.21 -18.14 20.36
CA ALA A 440 0.08 -16.71 20.62
C ALA A 440 1.44 -16.15 21.08
N PRO A 441 1.85 -14.97 20.59
CA PRO A 441 3.06 -14.30 21.07
C PRO A 441 2.88 -13.83 22.52
N GLU A 442 4.00 -13.53 23.18
CA GLU A 442 3.95 -12.90 24.50
C GLU A 442 3.27 -11.52 24.42
N ARG A 443 2.51 -11.19 25.47
CA ARG A 443 1.88 -9.88 25.59
C ARG A 443 2.92 -8.83 25.98
N ILE A 444 2.78 -7.65 25.40
CA ILE A 444 3.64 -6.48 25.61
C ILE A 444 2.80 -5.33 26.21
N PRO A 445 3.42 -4.32 26.82
CA PRO A 445 2.67 -3.15 27.30
C PRO A 445 1.90 -2.46 26.15
N SER A 446 0.75 -1.89 26.46
CA SER A 446 0.03 -1.05 25.48
C SER A 446 0.76 0.27 25.23
N LEU A 447 0.81 0.71 23.97
CA LEU A 447 1.30 2.03 23.61
C LEU A 447 0.15 3.07 23.62
N PRO A 448 0.17 4.11 24.46
CA PRO A 448 -0.94 5.08 24.54
C PRO A 448 -1.27 5.80 23.23
N ALA A 449 -0.27 5.98 22.37
CA ALA A 449 -0.45 6.59 21.04
C ALA A 449 -1.26 5.71 20.08
N VAL A 450 -1.43 4.41 20.38
CA VAL A 450 -2.17 3.44 19.57
C VAL A 450 -3.18 2.71 20.48
N PRO A 451 -4.28 3.36 20.86
CA PRO A 451 -5.21 2.81 21.85
C PRO A 451 -6.15 1.74 21.30
N LEU A 452 -6.25 1.59 19.98
CA LEU A 452 -7.15 0.66 19.31
C LEU A 452 -6.39 -0.48 18.62
N ASP A 453 -7.05 -1.61 18.40
CA ASP A 453 -6.58 -2.73 17.59
C ASP A 453 -7.03 -2.59 16.12
N PHE A 454 -6.71 -3.59 15.30
CA PHE A 454 -7.14 -3.69 13.89
C PHE A 454 -8.64 -3.52 13.73
N CYS A 455 -9.46 -4.04 14.64
CA CYS A 455 -10.92 -3.96 14.56
C CYS A 455 -11.51 -2.71 15.21
N GLY A 456 -10.68 -1.76 15.65
CA GLY A 456 -11.12 -0.54 16.31
C GLY A 456 -11.53 -0.75 17.77
N ARG A 457 -11.19 -1.89 18.38
CA ARG A 457 -11.45 -2.17 19.79
C ARG A 457 -10.33 -1.64 20.65
N LYS A 458 -10.63 -1.23 21.87
CA LYS A 458 -9.63 -0.74 22.82
C LYS A 458 -8.62 -1.85 23.16
N ARG A 459 -7.33 -1.54 23.07
CA ARG A 459 -6.27 -2.44 23.53
C ARG A 459 -6.26 -2.53 25.08
N PRO A 460 -6.15 -3.73 25.65
CA PRO A 460 -5.92 -3.90 27.09
C PRO A 460 -4.50 -3.42 27.47
N SER A 461 -4.23 -3.28 28.78
CA SER A 461 -2.91 -2.84 29.28
C SER A 461 -1.75 -3.77 28.89
N GLY A 462 -2.01 -5.07 28.80
CA GLY A 462 -1.12 -6.06 28.19
C GLY A 462 -1.72 -6.55 26.87
N THR A 463 -1.09 -6.21 25.75
CA THR A 463 -1.61 -6.35 24.38
C THR A 463 -0.70 -7.29 23.56
N TYR A 464 -1.19 -7.94 22.52
CA TYR A 464 -0.32 -8.69 21.61
C TYR A 464 0.46 -7.75 20.68
N PRO A 465 1.71 -8.11 20.30
CA PRO A 465 2.35 -7.50 19.15
C PRO A 465 1.56 -7.81 17.87
N GLY A 466 1.62 -6.90 16.90
CA GLY A 466 0.83 -6.95 15.68
C GLY A 466 -0.54 -6.31 15.81
N ALA A 467 -1.29 -6.35 14.71
CA ALA A 467 -2.47 -5.53 14.51
C ALA A 467 -3.68 -6.01 15.33
N GLN A 468 -3.76 -7.30 15.61
CA GLN A 468 -4.97 -7.93 16.14
C GLN A 468 -4.82 -8.30 17.62
N GLU A 469 -5.81 -7.97 18.44
CA GLU A 469 -5.95 -8.53 19.79
C GLU A 469 -6.71 -9.86 19.80
N GLU A 470 -7.65 -10.02 18.87
CA GLU A 470 -8.40 -11.24 18.67
C GLU A 470 -8.25 -11.74 17.24
N THR A 471 -8.30 -13.04 17.07
CA THR A 471 -7.99 -13.71 15.82
C THR A 471 -9.14 -13.77 14.82
N ALA A 472 -10.35 -13.45 15.27
CA ALA A 472 -11.52 -13.39 14.41
C ALA A 472 -11.43 -12.17 13.46
N ALA A 473 -12.05 -12.30 12.28
CA ALA A 473 -12.30 -11.15 11.42
C ALA A 473 -13.12 -10.11 12.18
N CYS A 474 -12.93 -8.83 11.86
CA CYS A 474 -13.72 -7.78 12.48
C CYS A 474 -15.19 -8.00 12.12
N THR A 475 -16.04 -8.18 13.12
CA THR A 475 -17.49 -8.19 12.95
C THR A 475 -17.96 -6.75 12.84
N ASP A 476 -18.91 -6.50 11.94
CA ASP A 476 -19.66 -5.25 11.95
C ASP A 476 -20.46 -5.22 13.27
N ASN A 477 -20.12 -4.29 14.17
CA ASN A 477 -20.94 -4.00 15.34
C ASN A 477 -22.13 -3.12 14.96
#